data_AF-A0A966SSY1-F1
#
_entry.id   AF-A0A966SSY1-F1
#
_cell.length_a   1.000
_cell.length_b   1.000
_cell.length_c   1.000
_cell.angle_alpha   90.00
_cell.angle_beta   90.00
_cell.angle_gamma   90.00
#
_symmetry.space_group_name_H-M   'P 1'
#
loop_
_entity.id
_entity.type
_entity.pdbx_description
1 polymer ?
#
loop_
_entity_poly.entity_id
_entity_poly.type
_entity_poly.pdbx_seq_one_letter_code
_entity_poly.pdbx_strand_id
1 'polypeptide(L)' 'MAFQLDDLVRLKKAHPCGGTDWVVFRLGADIGLRCGTCGHRV' A
#
# COMPACT_ATOMS: atom_id res chain seq x y z
N MET A 1 13.54 -0.81 11.17
CA MET A 1 12.11 -1.19 11.22
C MET A 1 11.79 -2.03 10.00
N ALA A 2 11.14 -3.17 10.18
CA ALA A 2 10.55 -3.96 9.10
C ALA A 2 9.08 -3.56 8.92
N PHE A 3 8.53 -3.73 7.72
CA PHE A 3 7.09 -3.50 7.48
C PHE A 3 6.25 -4.59 8.14
N GLN A 4 5.06 -4.20 8.60
CA GLN A 4 4.08 -5.12 9.20
C GLN A 4 2.83 -5.22 8.33
N LEU A 5 2.03 -6.27 8.52
CA LEU A 5 0.68 -6.30 7.96
C LEU A 5 -0.14 -5.16 8.57
N ASP A 6 -1.02 -4.60 7.74
CA ASP A 6 -1.89 -3.46 8.05
C ASP A 6 -1.16 -2.13 8.30
N ASP A 7 0.15 -2.09 8.01
CA ASP A 7 0.94 -0.88 8.14
C ASP A 7 0.59 0.13 7.05
N LEU A 8 0.43 1.40 7.43
CA LEU A 8 0.04 2.47 6.52
C LEU A 8 1.26 3.17 5.96
N VAL A 9 1.43 3.07 4.64
CA VAL A 9 2.58 3.63 3.93
C VAL A 9 2.11 4.66 2.90
N ARG A 10 2.87 5.74 2.75
CA ARG A 10 2.60 6.77 1.74
C ARG A 10 3.59 6.67 0.60
N LEU A 11 3.09 6.43 -0.61
CA LEU A 11 3.93 6.41 -1.80
C LEU A 11 4.21 7.84 -2.29
N LYS A 12 5.40 8.05 -2.85
CA LYS A 12 5.79 9.35 -3.43
C LYS A 12 4.95 9.73 -4.65
N LYS A 13 4.57 8.74 -5.46
CA LYS A 13 3.68 8.92 -6.61
C LYS A 13 2.25 8.61 -6.19
N ALA A 14 1.31 9.42 -6.65
CA ALA A 14 -0.11 9.12 -6.50
C ALA A 14 -0.50 7.92 -7.36
N HIS A 15 -1.41 7.12 -6.83
CA HIS A 15 -2.15 6.13 -7.59
C HIS A 15 -2.99 6.84 -8.68
N PRO A 16 -3.29 6.22 -9.83
CA PRO A 16 -4.15 6.83 -10.84
C PRO A 16 -5.53 7.27 -10.33
N CYS A 17 -6.01 6.71 -9.22
CA CYS A 17 -7.25 7.17 -8.56
C CYS A 17 -7.08 8.45 -7.71
N GLY A 18 -5.88 9.02 -7.60
CA GLY A 18 -5.55 10.20 -6.77
C GLY A 18 -5.08 9.89 -5.35
N GLY A 19 -5.17 8.65 -4.87
CA GLY A 19 -4.73 8.25 -3.54
C GLY A 19 -3.21 8.11 -3.39
N THR A 20 -2.66 8.51 -2.26
CA THR A 20 -1.22 8.35 -1.94
C THR A 20 -0.97 7.42 -0.76
N ASP A 21 -2.01 7.12 0.02
CA ASP A 21 -1.95 6.23 1.17
C ASP A 21 -2.28 4.79 0.77
N TRP A 22 -1.47 3.87 1.26
CA TRP A 22 -1.54 2.44 0.98
C TRP A 22 -1.41 1.65 2.28
N VAL A 23 -2.02 0.48 2.30
CA VAL A 23 -1.98 -0.46 3.42
C VAL A 23 -1.23 -1.70 2.99
N VAL A 24 -0.25 -2.14 3.76
CA VAL A 24 0.44 -3.41 3.52
C VAL A 24 -0.51 -4.56 3.81
N PHE A 25 -0.90 -5.33 2.78
CA PHE A 25 -1.81 -6.47 2.96
C PHE A 25 -1.13 -7.83 2.81
N ARG A 26 0.12 -7.85 2.31
CA ARG A 26 0.94 -9.06 2.16
C ARG A 26 2.40 -8.74 2.44
N LEU A 27 3.07 -9.65 3.16
CA LEU A 27 4.51 -9.68 3.36
C LEU A 27 5.07 -11.01 2.85
N GLY A 28 6.20 -10.98 2.16
CA GLY A 28 6.84 -12.17 1.56
C GLY A 28 7.97 -11.79 0.61
N ALA A 29 8.08 -12.53 -0.51
CA ALA A 29 9.02 -12.19 -1.59
C ALA A 29 8.77 -10.79 -2.16
N ASP A 30 7.49 -10.36 -2.17
CA ASP A 30 7.03 -9.03 -2.55
C ASP A 30 6.11 -8.47 -1.46
N ILE A 31 6.09 -7.14 -1.32
CA ILE A 31 5.17 -6.44 -0.42
C ILE A 31 3.91 -6.10 -1.22
N GLY A 32 2.79 -6.68 -0.81
CA GLY A 32 1.50 -6.34 -1.41
C GLY A 32 0.92 -5.09 -0.77
N LEU A 33 0.47 -4.14 -1.59
CA LEU A 33 -0.11 -2.87 -1.16
C LEU A 33 -1.56 -2.72 -1.62
N ARG A 34 -2.43 -2.26 -0.72
CA ARG A 34 -3.82 -1.93 -1.01
C ARG A 34 -4.01 -0.42 -0.96
N CYS A 35 -4.50 0.17 -2.04
CA CYS A 35 -4.80 1.60 -2.08
C CYS A 35 -5.93 1.94 -1.09
N GLY A 36 -5.69 2.91 -0.19
CA GLY A 36 -6.68 3.34 0.80
C GLY A 36 -7.91 4.03 0.20
N THR A 37 -7.82 4.57 -1.02
CA THR A 37 -8.90 5.34 -1.66
C THR A 37 -9.81 4.48 -2.53
N CYS A 38 -9.25 3.62 -3.38
CA CYS A 38 -10.03 2.81 -4.34
C CYS A 38 -10.01 1.30 -4.06
N GLY A 39 -9.20 0.84 -3.09
CA GLY A 39 -9.09 -0.57 -2.74
C GLY A 39 -8.31 -1.44 -3.74
N HIS A 40 -7.73 -0.87 -4.80
CA HIS A 40 -6.87 -1.60 -5.74
C HIS A 40 -5.68 -2.24 -5.02
N ARG A 41 -5.34 -3.47 -5.40
CA ARG A 41 -4.24 -4.25 -4.80
C ARG A 41 -3.13 -4.46 -5.82
N VAL A 42 -1.90 -4.19 -5.42
CA VAL A 42 -0.66 -4.47 -6.17
C VAL A 42 0.25 -5.39 -5.38
#